data_AF-A0A4R8A353-F1
#
_entry.id   AF-A0A4R8A353-F1
#
_cell.length_a   1.000
_cell.length_b   1.000
_cell.length_c   1.000
_cell.angle_alpha   90.00
_cell.angle_beta   90.00
_cell.angle_gamma   90.00
#
_symmetry.space_group_name_H-M   'P 1'
#
loop_
_entity.id
_entity.type
_entity.pdbx_description
1 polymer ?
#
loop_
_entity_poly.entity_id
_entity_poly.type
_entity_poly.pdbx_seq_one_letter_code
_entity_poly.pdbx_strand_id
1 'polypeptide(L)'
;MDMDERWANRSPETMLDTFHWFRGEAFDLIVEDLLNLPPEPVLVEGFRLLPELVEPLLADRRQGVWLLPTPRFQRAAFEQRGSLWSIAGRTSTPERALGNLLQRDRMFTDRVAGETKRLGLTGLVVDVADLFGLSHVPKNG
;
A
#
# COMPACT_ATOMS: atom_id res chain seq x y z
N MET A 1 -13.51 -14.38 -14.58
CA MET A 1 -12.65 -14.83 -13.48
C MET A 1 -13.47 -14.83 -12.20
N ASP A 2 -13.67 -16.01 -11.60
CA ASP A 2 -14.39 -16.12 -10.34
C ASP A 2 -13.51 -15.70 -9.14
N MET A 3 -14.05 -15.75 -7.91
CA MET A 3 -13.31 -15.35 -6.72
C MET A 3 -12.17 -16.31 -6.37
N ASP A 4 -12.31 -17.60 -6.66
CA ASP A 4 -11.29 -18.61 -6.35
C ASP A 4 -10.11 -18.49 -7.32
N GLU A 5 -10.38 -18.38 -8.62
CA GLU A 5 -9.39 -18.03 -9.64
C GLU A 5 -8.68 -16.73 -9.31
N ARG A 6 -9.41 -15.73 -8.82
CA ARG A 6 -8.82 -14.43 -8.54
C ARG A 6 -7.93 -14.44 -7.30
N TRP A 7 -8.29 -15.16 -6.24
CA TRP A 7 -7.68 -14.97 -4.92
C TRP A 7 -7.10 -16.25 -4.28
N ALA A 8 -7.60 -17.44 -4.60
CA ALA A 8 -7.16 -18.70 -3.99
C ALA A 8 -6.23 -19.53 -4.91
N ASN A 9 -6.60 -19.64 -6.18
CA ASN A 9 -5.96 -20.58 -7.13
C ASN A 9 -4.74 -19.99 -7.84
N ARG A 10 -4.62 -18.66 -7.91
CA ARG A 10 -3.42 -17.99 -8.42
C ARG A 10 -2.36 -17.83 -7.33
N SER A 11 -1.10 -17.84 -7.74
CA SER A 11 0.00 -17.57 -6.83
C SER A 11 0.07 -16.08 -6.47
N PRO A 12 0.61 -15.72 -5.29
CA PRO A 12 0.83 -14.32 -4.90
C PRO A 12 1.66 -13.52 -5.91
N GLU A 13 2.67 -14.15 -6.52
CA GLU A 13 3.50 -13.57 -7.59
C GLU A 13 2.65 -13.21 -8.80
N THR A 14 1.82 -14.14 -9.27
CA THR A 14 0.91 -13.90 -10.39
C THR A 14 -0.06 -12.77 -10.06
N MET A 15 -0.58 -12.74 -8.84
CA MET A 15 -1.49 -11.68 -8.38
C MET A 15 -0.80 -10.31 -8.35
N LEU A 16 0.47 -10.25 -7.93
CA LEU A 16 1.28 -9.04 -7.90
C LEU A 16 1.56 -8.53 -9.32
N ASP A 17 1.99 -9.40 -10.22
CA ASP A 17 2.44 -9.01 -11.55
C ASP A 17 1.29 -8.70 -12.53
N THR A 18 0.09 -9.24 -12.27
CA THR A 18 -1.10 -8.98 -13.08
C THR A 18 -1.99 -7.87 -12.54
N PHE A 19 -1.71 -7.33 -11.34
CA PHE A 19 -2.47 -6.20 -10.81
C PHE A 19 -1.87 -4.88 -11.30
N HIS A 20 -2.39 -4.38 -12.42
CA HIS A 20 -1.87 -3.21 -13.14
C HIS A 20 -1.73 -1.94 -12.28
N TRP A 21 -2.58 -1.76 -11.26
CA TRP A 21 -2.44 -0.62 -10.35
C TRP A 21 -1.14 -0.62 -9.53
N PHE A 22 -0.50 -1.78 -9.32
CA PHE A 22 0.85 -1.86 -8.71
C PHE A 22 1.99 -1.49 -9.68
N ARG A 23 1.64 -1.10 -10.91
CA ARG A 23 2.56 -0.55 -11.92
C ARG A 23 2.27 0.93 -12.25
N GLY A 24 1.47 1.60 -11.41
CA GLY A 24 1.16 3.02 -11.58
C GLY A 24 0.19 3.32 -12.73
N GLU A 25 -0.69 2.38 -13.07
CA GLU A 25 -1.78 2.65 -14.02
C GLU A 25 -2.55 3.92 -13.63
N ALA A 26 -2.82 4.76 -14.62
CA ALA A 26 -3.44 6.08 -14.49
C ALA A 26 -2.72 7.06 -13.54
N PHE A 27 -1.41 6.90 -13.30
CA PHE A 27 -0.61 7.87 -12.56
C PHE A 27 -0.65 9.27 -13.21
N ASP A 28 -0.62 9.33 -14.54
CA ASP A 28 -0.68 10.60 -15.28
C ASP A 28 -1.98 11.38 -15.02
N LEU A 29 -3.10 10.69 -14.75
CA LEU A 29 -4.36 11.34 -14.37
C LEU A 29 -4.26 11.98 -12.99
N ILE A 30 -3.51 11.39 -12.05
CA ILE A 30 -3.24 12.01 -10.75
C ILE A 30 -2.43 13.29 -10.96
N VAL A 31 -1.43 13.26 -11.83
CA VAL A 31 -0.60 14.44 -12.15
C VAL A 31 -1.45 15.53 -12.80
N GLU A 32 -2.32 15.18 -13.75
CA GLU A 32 -3.25 16.10 -14.40
C GLU A 32 -4.17 16.79 -13.37
N ASP A 33 -4.74 16.03 -12.44
CA ASP A 33 -5.58 16.59 -11.38
C ASP A 33 -4.80 17.59 -10.50
N LEU A 34 -3.56 17.25 -10.12
CA LEU A 34 -2.72 18.12 -9.28
C LEU A 34 -2.31 19.42 -10.00
N LEU A 35 -2.05 19.37 -11.30
CA LEU A 35 -1.73 20.55 -12.10
C LEU A 35 -2.91 21.52 -12.24
N ASN A 36 -4.14 21.03 -12.06
CA ASN A 36 -5.36 21.84 -12.09
C ASN A 36 -5.74 22.43 -10.72
N LEU A 37 -5.03 22.08 -9.64
CA LEU A 37 -5.27 22.65 -8.32
C LEU A 37 -4.64 24.06 -8.18
N PRO A 38 -5.18 24.90 -7.28
CA PRO A 38 -4.51 26.14 -6.88
C PRO A 38 -3.07 25.89 -6.38
N PRO A 39 -2.17 26.87 -6.46
CA PRO A 39 -0.73 26.72 -6.15
C PRO A 39 -0.44 26.65 -4.63
N GLU A 40 -1.29 25.97 -3.87
CA GLU A 40 -1.15 25.75 -2.44
C GLU A 40 -0.47 24.40 -2.17
N PRO A 41 0.25 24.23 -1.05
CA PRO A 41 0.80 22.93 -0.68
C PRO A 41 -0.30 21.89 -0.49
N VAL A 42 -0.19 20.75 -1.19
CA VAL A 42 -1.13 19.63 -1.09
C VAL A 42 -0.41 18.36 -0.62
N LEU A 43 -1.11 17.55 0.19
CA LEU A 43 -0.68 16.19 0.52
C LEU A 43 -1.39 15.22 -0.41
N VAL A 44 -0.61 14.40 -1.11
CA VAL A 44 -1.13 13.36 -2.01
C VAL A 44 -0.81 12.00 -1.40
N GLU A 45 -1.82 11.17 -1.22
CA GLU A 45 -1.66 9.82 -0.68
C GLU A 45 -2.26 8.76 -1.60
N GLY A 46 -1.67 7.56 -1.60
CA GLY A 46 -2.19 6.41 -2.33
C GLY A 46 -1.09 5.48 -2.84
N PHE A 47 -1.44 4.21 -3.02
CA PHE A 47 -0.48 3.16 -3.39
C PHE A 47 0.01 3.24 -4.85
N ARG A 48 -0.62 4.07 -5.69
CA ARG A 48 -0.19 4.33 -7.09
C ARG A 48 0.97 5.32 -7.20
N LEU A 49 1.31 5.99 -6.09
CA LEU A 49 2.44 6.92 -5.99
C LEU A 49 3.74 6.12 -5.83
N LEU A 50 4.14 5.43 -6.89
CA LEU A 50 5.33 4.58 -6.88
C LEU A 50 6.61 5.44 -6.84
N PRO A 51 7.66 5.02 -6.11
CA PRO A 51 8.89 5.79 -5.97
C PRO A 51 9.48 6.28 -7.29
N GLU A 52 9.56 5.41 -8.29
CA GLU A 52 10.12 5.67 -9.61
C GLU A 52 9.29 6.64 -10.47
N LEU A 53 7.98 6.73 -10.21
CA LEU A 53 7.08 7.64 -10.92
C LEU A 53 7.08 9.04 -10.27
N VAL A 54 7.21 9.09 -8.95
CA VAL A 54 7.16 10.33 -8.18
C VAL A 54 8.51 11.03 -8.14
N GLU A 55 9.62 10.30 -8.07
CA GLU A 55 10.97 10.88 -7.94
C GLU A 55 11.28 12.00 -8.94
N PRO A 56 10.97 11.85 -10.26
CA PRO A 56 11.26 12.89 -11.24
C PRO A 56 10.42 14.17 -11.07
N LEU A 57 9.33 14.10 -10.30
CA LEU A 57 8.40 15.21 -10.06
C LEU A 57 8.72 15.97 -8.76
N LEU A 58 9.59 15.45 -7.90
CA LEU A 58 9.94 16.09 -6.62
C LEU A 58 10.97 17.20 -6.83
N ALA A 59 10.68 18.40 -6.33
CA ALA A 59 11.68 19.47 -6.25
C ALA A 59 12.72 19.19 -5.15
N ASP A 60 12.31 18.45 -4.10
CA ASP A 60 13.16 17.97 -3.02
C ASP A 60 12.73 16.55 -2.62
N ARG A 61 13.70 15.63 -2.53
CA ARG A 61 13.48 14.23 -2.11
C ARG A 61 12.77 14.09 -0.76
N ARG A 62 12.86 15.10 0.12
CA ARG A 62 12.17 15.15 1.42
C ARG A 62 10.66 15.34 1.32
N GLN A 63 10.14 15.73 0.15
CA GLN A 63 8.71 15.87 -0.10
C GLN A 63 8.01 14.53 -0.30
N GLY A 64 8.77 13.44 -0.52
CA GLY A 64 8.24 12.09 -0.65
C GLY A 64 8.58 11.22 0.55
N VAL A 65 7.55 10.55 1.11
CA VAL A 65 7.70 9.55 2.18
C VAL A 65 6.83 8.34 1.83
N TRP A 66 7.44 7.15 1.87
CA TRP A 66 6.76 5.88 1.65
C TRP A 66 6.67 5.09 2.95
N LEU A 67 5.46 4.78 3.38
CA LEU A 67 5.23 3.93 4.54
C LEU A 67 5.31 2.46 4.13
N LEU A 68 6.20 1.71 4.77
CA LEU A 68 6.54 0.33 4.47
C LEU A 68 6.03 -0.56 5.62
N PRO A 69 4.76 -0.97 5.60
CA PRO A 69 4.16 -1.68 6.72
C PRO A 69 4.74 -3.09 6.86
N THR A 70 5.08 -3.49 8.09
CA THR A 70 5.51 -4.87 8.37
C THR A 70 4.37 -5.86 8.08
N PRO A 71 4.66 -7.15 7.80
CA PRO A 71 3.62 -8.17 7.65
C PRO A 71 2.69 -8.28 8.86
N ARG A 72 3.22 -8.02 10.06
CA ARG A 72 2.47 -8.00 11.31
C ARG A 72 1.51 -6.81 11.36
N PHE A 73 1.97 -5.62 10.99
CA PHE A 73 1.12 -4.44 10.86
C PHE A 73 0.01 -4.64 9.84
N GLN A 74 0.33 -5.16 8.66
CA GLN A 74 -0.65 -5.41 7.61
C GLN A 74 -1.78 -6.32 8.12
N ARG A 75 -1.44 -7.45 8.75
CA ARG A 75 -2.42 -8.36 9.35
C ARG A 75 -3.32 -7.65 10.37
N ALA A 76 -2.71 -6.95 11.33
CA ALA A 76 -3.46 -6.23 12.36
C ALA A 76 -4.39 -5.14 11.77
N ALA A 77 -3.93 -4.42 10.74
CA ALA A 77 -4.72 -3.40 10.07
C ALA A 77 -5.93 -4.00 9.32
N PHE A 78 -5.78 -5.16 8.68
CA PHE A 78 -6.89 -5.88 8.06
C PHE A 78 -7.90 -6.39 9.09
N GLU A 79 -7.43 -6.90 10.24
CA GLU A 79 -8.27 -7.32 11.36
C GLU A 79 -9.08 -6.15 11.92
N GLN A 80 -8.42 -5.02 12.21
CA GLN A 80 -9.07 -3.84 12.78
C GLN A 80 -10.12 -3.21 11.86
N ARG A 81 -9.86 -3.18 10.54
CA ARG A 81 -10.81 -2.65 9.55
C ARG A 81 -12.02 -3.57 9.32
N GLY A 82 -12.05 -4.76 9.91
CA GLY A 82 -13.05 -5.79 9.63
C GLY A 82 -13.01 -6.31 8.19
N SER A 83 -11.96 -5.97 7.44
CA SER A 83 -11.85 -6.23 6.00
C SER A 83 -11.07 -7.49 5.69
N LEU A 84 -10.41 -8.10 6.68
CA LEU A 84 -9.59 -9.32 6.54
C LEU A 84 -10.31 -10.42 5.74
N TRP A 85 -11.60 -10.61 6.00
CA TRP A 85 -12.41 -11.65 5.36
C TRP A 85 -13.31 -11.14 4.23
N SER A 86 -13.32 -9.83 3.94
CA SER A 86 -14.24 -9.25 2.97
C SER A 86 -14.02 -9.77 1.53
N ILE A 87 -12.76 -10.08 1.19
CA ILE A 87 -12.37 -10.69 -0.08
C ILE A 87 -12.18 -12.20 0.10
N ALA A 88 -11.41 -12.61 1.10
CA ALA A 88 -11.06 -14.01 1.34
C ALA A 88 -12.28 -14.89 1.65
N GLY A 89 -13.22 -14.41 2.47
CA GLY A 89 -14.44 -15.13 2.84
C GLY A 89 -15.43 -15.35 1.69
N ARG A 90 -15.19 -14.77 0.53
CA ARG A 90 -15.98 -14.97 -0.71
C ARG A 90 -15.40 -16.07 -1.61
N THR A 91 -14.41 -16.81 -1.14
CA THR A 91 -13.76 -17.93 -1.84
C THR A 91 -14.12 -19.26 -1.19
N SER A 92 -13.97 -20.36 -1.91
CA SER A 92 -14.14 -21.72 -1.37
C SER A 92 -13.06 -22.12 -0.36
N THR A 93 -11.92 -21.43 -0.36
CA THR A 93 -10.79 -21.66 0.55
C THR A 93 -10.29 -20.34 1.16
N PRO A 94 -11.05 -19.74 2.09
CA PRO A 94 -10.78 -18.41 2.64
C PRO A 94 -9.39 -18.23 3.25
N GLU A 95 -8.88 -19.23 3.98
CA GLU A 95 -7.56 -19.18 4.61
C GLU A 95 -6.45 -19.10 3.57
N ARG A 96 -6.59 -19.86 2.47
CA ARG A 96 -5.65 -19.84 1.34
C ARG A 96 -5.70 -18.49 0.63
N ALA A 97 -6.90 -17.98 0.36
CA ALA A 97 -7.07 -16.67 -0.27
C ALA A 97 -6.47 -15.54 0.58
N LEU A 98 -6.67 -15.59 1.90
CA LEU A 98 -6.08 -14.63 2.83
C LEU A 98 -4.54 -14.74 2.85
N GLY A 99 -4.00 -15.96 2.92
CA GLY A 99 -2.56 -16.19 2.85
C GLY A 99 -1.95 -15.61 1.57
N ASN A 100 -2.62 -15.81 0.43
CA ASN A 100 -2.17 -15.26 -0.85
C ASN A 100 -2.18 -13.73 -0.88
N LEU A 101 -3.25 -13.10 -0.37
CA LEU A 101 -3.38 -11.65 -0.29
C LEU A 101 -2.28 -11.02 0.57
N LEU A 102 -2.05 -11.56 1.76
CA LEU A 102 -1.02 -11.07 2.67
C LEU A 102 0.39 -11.25 2.09
N GLN A 103 0.65 -12.37 1.42
CA GLN A 103 1.93 -12.60 0.76
C GLN A 103 2.15 -11.63 -0.40
N ARG A 104 1.13 -11.38 -1.23
CA ARG A 104 1.18 -10.40 -2.32
C ARG A 104 1.48 -8.99 -1.78
N ASP A 105 0.81 -8.57 -0.71
CA ASP A 105 0.97 -7.22 -0.14
C ASP A 105 2.34 -7.04 0.51
N ARG A 106 2.87 -8.09 1.14
CA ARG A 106 4.27 -8.14 1.58
C ARG A 106 5.23 -7.95 0.40
N MET A 107 5.06 -8.72 -0.67
CA MET A 107 5.94 -8.63 -1.84
C MET A 107 5.89 -7.24 -2.52
N PHE A 108 4.71 -6.62 -2.56
CA PHE A 108 4.57 -5.24 -3.04
C PHE A 108 5.34 -4.26 -2.13
N THR A 109 5.23 -4.42 -0.81
CA THR A 109 5.98 -3.60 0.15
C THR A 109 7.49 -3.79 -0.01
N ASP A 110 7.95 -5.02 -0.18
CA ASP A 110 9.37 -5.34 -0.41
C ASP A 110 9.88 -4.69 -1.71
N ARG A 111 9.06 -4.67 -2.78
CA ARG A 111 9.36 -3.98 -4.04
C ARG A 111 9.53 -2.47 -3.84
N VAL A 112 8.56 -1.81 -3.16
CA VAL A 112 8.63 -0.37 -2.87
C VAL A 112 9.82 -0.04 -1.96
N ALA A 113 10.14 -0.89 -0.98
CA ALA A 113 11.31 -0.75 -0.13
C ALA A 113 12.63 -0.83 -0.95
N GLY A 114 12.70 -1.74 -1.91
CA GLY A 114 13.82 -1.83 -2.84
C GLY A 114 13.99 -0.56 -3.68
N GLU A 115 12.90 -0.05 -4.26
CA GLU A 115 12.92 1.13 -5.12
C GLU A 115 13.25 2.42 -4.36
N THR A 116 12.65 2.64 -3.20
CA THR A 116 12.99 3.79 -2.33
C THR A 116 14.47 3.79 -1.95
N LYS A 117 15.03 2.63 -1.57
CA LYS A 117 16.46 2.50 -1.28
C LYS A 117 17.31 2.77 -2.52
N ARG A 118 16.93 2.24 -3.68
CA ARG A 118 17.64 2.42 -4.96
C ARG A 118 17.70 3.89 -5.39
N LEU A 119 16.62 4.64 -5.17
CA LEU A 119 16.46 6.04 -5.57
C LEU A 119 16.95 7.05 -4.51
N GLY A 120 17.31 6.58 -3.31
CA GLY A 120 17.68 7.44 -2.19
C GLY A 120 16.52 8.26 -1.64
N LEU A 121 15.31 7.67 -1.62
CA LEU A 121 14.08 8.28 -1.11
C LEU A 121 13.77 7.81 0.31
N THR A 122 12.91 8.55 1.01
CA THR A 122 12.54 8.25 2.40
C THR A 122 11.52 7.10 2.47
N GLY A 123 11.98 5.92 2.88
CA GLY A 123 11.10 4.80 3.28
C GLY A 123 11.04 4.68 4.81
N LEU A 124 9.84 4.69 5.40
CA LEU A 124 9.61 4.50 6.83
C LEU A 124 8.95 3.16 7.09
N VAL A 125 9.64 2.28 7.82
CA VAL A 125 9.04 1.02 8.28
C VAL A 125 8.00 1.32 9.36
N VAL A 126 6.79 0.81 9.19
CA VAL A 126 5.68 1.01 10.14
C VAL A 126 5.29 -0.33 10.75
N ASP A 127 5.25 -0.39 12.08
CA ASP A 127 4.88 -1.60 12.83
C ASP A 127 3.81 -1.31 13.90
N VAL A 128 3.13 -2.34 14.42
CA VAL A 128 2.00 -2.11 15.36
C VAL A 128 2.40 -1.51 16.72
N ALA A 129 3.70 -1.43 17.06
CA ALA A 129 4.13 -0.62 18.20
C ALA A 129 3.76 0.86 18.00
N ASP A 130 3.70 1.31 16.74
CA ASP A 130 3.35 2.67 16.36
C ASP A 130 1.82 2.93 16.46
N LEU A 131 0.98 1.88 16.42
CA LEU A 131 -0.48 2.01 16.57
C LEU A 131 -0.90 2.28 18.02
N PHE A 132 -0.19 1.72 18.99
CA PHE A 132 -0.50 1.92 20.41
C PHE A 132 0.01 3.26 20.96
N GLY A 133 0.94 3.93 20.26
CA GLY A 133 1.47 5.26 20.63
C GLY A 133 0.52 6.42 20.35
N LEU A 134 -0.47 6.26 19.45
CA LEU A 134 -1.43 7.31 19.08
C LEU A 134 -2.79 7.22 19.82
N SER A 135 -2.93 6.25 20.73
CA SER A 135 -4.20 5.96 21.42
C SER A 135 -4.37 6.63 22.80
N HIS A 136 -3.49 7.57 23.16
CA HIS A 136 -3.58 8.26 24.46
C HIS A 136 -3.49 9.78 24.32
N VAL A 137 -4.53 10.37 23.71
CA VAL A 137 -4.93 11.73 24.05
C VAL A 137 -5.88 11.61 25.24
N PRO A 138 -5.49 12.03 26.46
CA PRO A 138 -6.43 12.05 27.57
C PRO A 138 -7.54 13.04 27.21
N LYS A 139 -8.79 12.57 27.28
CA LYS A 139 -9.95 13.47 27.30
C LYS A 139 -9.91 14.19 28.65
N ASN A 140 -9.24 15.33 28.70
CA ASN A 140 -9.38 16.24 29.83
C ASN A 140 -10.81 16.79 29.80
N GLY A 141 -11.55 16.51 30.87
CA GLY A 141 -12.78 17.21 31.22
C GLY A 141 -12.51 18.52 31.93
#